data_AF-A0A1Y3EMD2-F1
#
_entry.id   AF-A0A1Y3EMD2-F1
#
_cell.length_a   1.000
_cell.length_b   1.000
_cell.length_c   1.000
_cell.angle_alpha   90.00
_cell.angle_beta   90.00
_cell.angle_gamma   90.00
#
_symmetry.space_group_name_H-M   'P 1'
#
loop_
_entity.id
_entity.type
_entity.pdbx_description
1 polymer ?
#
loop_
_entity_poly.entity_id
_entity_poly.type
_entity_poly.pdbx_seq_one_letter_code
_entity_poly.pdbx_strand_id
1 'polypeptide(L)'
;MERQLSPVIVFSFSRKECEVQAMEISSLDLTDSREKFLIQDVFCNAIALLSEEDRKLPQVESLLPILKNGIGIHHSGLLPIIKEALFATETFSMGLNMPAKTVLFTAVRKFDGKVHRWLSSGEYIQMSGRAGRRGLDKRGVVILVLESSIGADIAKNIIKGDADPLNSEFRLTYNMVLNLFRVEGINPEFMLERS
;
A
#
# COMPACT_ATOMS: atom_id res chain seq x y z
N MET A 1 -18.64 -15.23 -18.62
CA MET A 1 -17.64 -14.38 -19.32
C MET A 1 -16.64 -13.92 -18.27
N GLU A 2 -15.43 -14.49 -18.27
CA GLU A 2 -14.36 -14.06 -17.36
C GLU A 2 -13.97 -12.62 -17.70
N ARG A 3 -13.99 -11.73 -16.70
CA ARG A 3 -13.55 -10.35 -16.87
C ARG A 3 -12.05 -10.31 -16.57
N GLN A 4 -11.24 -9.96 -17.56
CA GLN A 4 -9.79 -9.76 -17.37
C GLN A 4 -9.53 -8.47 -16.57
N LEU A 5 -9.51 -8.58 -15.25
CA LEU A 5 -9.36 -7.44 -14.31
C LEU A 5 -7.99 -7.38 -13.63
N SER A 6 -7.08 -8.31 -13.92
CA SER A 6 -5.71 -8.29 -13.40
C SER A 6 -4.81 -7.24 -14.10
N PRO A 7 -3.77 -6.75 -13.42
CA PRO A 7 -3.44 -7.00 -12.02
C PRO A 7 -4.37 -6.25 -11.05
N VAL A 8 -4.53 -6.77 -9.83
CA VAL A 8 -5.38 -6.22 -8.78
C VAL A 8 -4.54 -5.84 -7.55
N ILE A 9 -4.74 -4.62 -7.03
CA ILE A 9 -4.27 -4.24 -5.69
C ILE A 9 -5.44 -4.35 -4.72
N VAL A 10 -5.26 -5.11 -3.65
CA VAL A 10 -6.20 -5.29 -2.56
C VAL A 10 -5.68 -4.51 -1.35
N PHE A 11 -6.34 -3.41 -1.01
CA PHE A 11 -6.02 -2.62 0.17
C PHE A 11 -6.69 -3.20 1.42
N SER A 12 -5.86 -3.47 2.42
CA SER A 12 -6.28 -3.87 3.77
C SER A 12 -5.54 -3.03 4.81
N PHE A 13 -6.20 -2.67 5.91
CA PHE A 13 -5.68 -1.67 6.86
C PHE A 13 -4.89 -2.27 8.03
N SER A 14 -4.57 -3.55 7.95
CA SER A 14 -3.75 -4.28 8.90
C SER A 14 -2.74 -5.16 8.17
N ARG A 15 -1.50 -5.20 8.68
CA ARG A 15 -0.45 -6.09 8.16
C ARG A 15 -0.89 -7.56 8.25
N LYS A 16 -1.48 -7.93 9.39
CA LYS A 16 -2.01 -9.27 9.64
C LYS A 16 -3.10 -9.65 8.65
N GLU A 17 -3.99 -8.72 8.31
CA GLU A 17 -5.07 -8.98 7.35
C GLU A 17 -4.53 -9.21 5.94
N CYS A 18 -3.50 -8.45 5.52
CA CYS A 18 -2.87 -8.66 4.22
C CYS A 18 -2.30 -10.08 4.09
N GLU A 19 -1.60 -10.56 5.12
CA GLU A 19 -1.03 -11.91 5.15
C GLU A 19 -2.12 -12.98 5.17
N VAL A 20 -3.13 -12.83 6.04
CA VAL A 20 -4.24 -13.79 6.14
C VAL A 20 -5.00 -13.92 4.81
N GLN A 21 -5.38 -12.80 4.19
CA GLN A 21 -6.13 -12.81 2.94
C GLN A 21 -5.30 -13.36 1.77
N ALA A 22 -4.00 -13.09 1.73
CA ALA A 22 -3.10 -13.68 0.74
C ALA A 22 -3.02 -15.21 0.91
N MET A 23 -2.96 -15.69 2.16
CA MET A 23 -2.94 -17.12 2.46
C MET A 23 -4.27 -17.80 2.11
N GLU A 24 -5.41 -17.14 2.32
CA GLU A 24 -6.74 -17.66 1.94
C GLU A 24 -6.85 -17.95 0.45
N ILE A 25 -6.21 -17.14 -0.39
CA ILE A 25 -6.22 -17.32 -1.85
C ILE A 25 -4.95 -17.98 -2.39
N SER A 26 -4.04 -18.42 -1.52
CA SER A 26 -2.73 -18.98 -1.92
C SER A 26 -2.82 -20.23 -2.78
N SER A 27 -3.96 -20.92 -2.79
CA SER A 27 -4.24 -22.09 -3.64
C SER A 27 -4.55 -21.73 -5.09
N LEU A 28 -4.85 -20.46 -5.39
CA LEU A 28 -5.07 -20.00 -6.76
C LEU A 28 -3.73 -19.93 -7.49
N ASP A 29 -3.69 -20.50 -8.69
CA ASP A 29 -2.52 -20.47 -9.55
C ASP A 29 -2.73 -19.44 -10.67
N LEU A 30 -2.14 -18.24 -10.51
CA LEU A 30 -2.31 -17.14 -11.45
C LEU A 30 -1.16 -17.02 -12.46
N THR A 31 -0.21 -17.96 -12.46
CA THR A 31 0.99 -17.88 -13.30
C THR A 31 1.22 -19.17 -14.09
N ASP A 32 1.88 -19.04 -15.23
CA ASP A 32 2.33 -20.19 -16.01
C ASP A 32 3.70 -20.73 -15.56
N SER A 33 4.13 -21.87 -16.12
CA SER A 33 5.41 -22.51 -15.77
C SER A 33 6.63 -21.63 -16.06
N ARG A 34 6.61 -20.82 -17.13
CA ARG A 34 7.70 -19.90 -17.49
C ARG A 34 7.75 -18.75 -16.50
N GLU A 35 6.60 -18.24 -16.10
CA GLU A 35 6.47 -17.16 -15.15
C GLU A 35 6.93 -17.58 -13.76
N LYS A 36 6.57 -18.79 -13.31
CA LYS A 36 7.09 -19.39 -12.07
C LYS A 36 8.60 -19.47 -12.05
N PHE A 37 9.20 -19.84 -13.18
CA PHE A 37 10.66 -19.89 -13.30
C PHE A 37 11.29 -18.50 -13.15
N LEU A 38 10.75 -17.49 -13.84
CA LEU A 38 11.24 -16.11 -13.74
C LEU A 38 11.08 -15.54 -12.34
N ILE A 39 9.95 -15.78 -11.69
CA ILE A 39 9.70 -15.34 -10.31
C ILE A 39 10.71 -15.97 -9.35
N GLN A 40 10.95 -17.28 -9.50
CA GLN A 40 11.93 -17.99 -8.68
C GLN A 40 13.35 -17.47 -8.90
N ASP A 41 13.75 -17.22 -10.15
CA ASP A 41 15.08 -16.69 -10.46
C ASP A 41 15.29 -15.29 -9.84
N VAL A 42 14.34 -14.37 -10.05
CA VAL A 42 14.39 -13.03 -9.44
C VAL A 42 14.41 -13.11 -7.92
N PHE A 43 13.58 -13.97 -7.32
CA PHE A 43 13.54 -14.14 -5.86
C PHE A 43 14.87 -14.68 -5.32
N CYS A 44 15.42 -15.74 -5.92
CA CYS A 44 16.70 -16.32 -5.53
C CYS A 44 17.84 -15.30 -5.65
N ASN A 45 17.88 -14.52 -6.73
CA ASN A 45 18.86 -13.45 -6.91
C ASN A 45 18.71 -12.34 -5.86
N ALA A 46 17.48 -11.98 -5.48
CA ALA A 46 17.22 -10.98 -4.46
C ALA A 46 17.68 -11.44 -3.06
N ILE A 47 17.37 -12.68 -2.66
CA ILE A 47 17.76 -13.20 -1.34
C ILE A 47 19.23 -13.61 -1.27
N ALA A 48 19.93 -13.75 -2.40
CA ALA A 48 21.35 -14.06 -2.44
C ALA A 48 22.22 -12.97 -1.78
N LEU A 49 21.70 -11.75 -1.61
CA LEU A 49 22.36 -10.67 -0.89
C LEU A 49 22.26 -10.80 0.64
N LEU A 50 21.34 -11.65 1.13
CA LEU A 50 21.12 -11.89 2.55
C LEU A 50 22.11 -12.92 3.10
N SER A 51 22.35 -12.88 4.40
CA SER A 51 23.10 -13.93 5.13
C SER A 51 22.37 -15.27 5.07
N GLU A 52 23.06 -16.38 5.31
CA GLU A 52 22.39 -17.70 5.32
C GLU A 52 21.33 -17.82 6.42
N GLU A 53 21.53 -17.15 7.55
CA GLU A 53 20.57 -17.11 8.67
C GLU A 53 19.29 -16.38 8.25
N ASP A 54 19.43 -15.22 7.60
CA ASP A 54 18.30 -14.43 7.12
C ASP A 54 17.48 -15.14 6.04
N ARG A 55 18.15 -15.94 5.18
CA ARG A 55 17.46 -16.74 4.15
C ARG A 55 16.57 -17.82 4.73
N LYS A 56 16.88 -18.32 5.93
CA LYS A 56 16.13 -19.37 6.65
C LYS A 56 15.03 -18.80 7.54
N LEU A 57 14.82 -17.47 7.52
CA LEU A 57 13.72 -16.88 8.26
C LEU A 57 12.39 -17.40 7.70
N PRO A 58 11.43 -17.83 8.57
CA PRO A 58 10.15 -18.37 8.12
C PRO A 58 9.39 -17.43 7.16
N GLN A 59 9.55 -16.12 7.33
CA GLN A 59 8.93 -15.11 6.46
C GLN A 59 9.48 -15.15 5.04
N VAL A 60 10.78 -15.41 4.86
CA VAL A 60 11.42 -15.51 3.55
C VAL A 60 11.02 -16.82 2.88
N GLU A 61 11.05 -17.93 3.61
CA GLU A 61 10.71 -19.25 3.07
C GLU A 61 9.24 -19.36 2.63
N SER A 62 8.33 -18.75 3.39
CA SER A 62 6.89 -18.75 3.09
C SER A 62 6.50 -17.85 1.91
N LEU A 63 7.35 -16.90 1.51
CA LEU A 63 7.01 -15.92 0.47
C LEU A 63 7.11 -16.51 -0.94
N LEU A 64 8.11 -17.36 -1.21
CA LEU A 64 8.34 -17.90 -2.56
C LEU A 64 7.16 -18.71 -3.11
N PRO A 65 6.52 -19.63 -2.35
CA PRO A 65 5.35 -20.36 -2.82
C PRO A 65 4.20 -19.43 -3.24
N ILE A 66 3.93 -18.38 -2.46
CA ILE A 66 2.85 -17.42 -2.70
C ILE A 66 3.16 -16.56 -3.94
N LEU A 67 4.40 -16.07 -4.05
CA LEU A 67 4.87 -15.32 -5.20
C LEU A 67 4.81 -16.14 -6.48
N LYS A 68 5.20 -17.42 -6.44
CA LYS A 68 5.10 -18.32 -7.60
C LYS A 68 3.66 -18.46 -8.09
N ASN A 69 2.66 -18.32 -7.22
CA ASN A 69 1.26 -18.35 -7.61
C ASN A 69 0.73 -16.97 -8.09
N GLY A 70 1.60 -15.97 -8.22
CA GLY A 70 1.27 -14.62 -8.71
C GLY A 70 0.71 -13.68 -7.64
N ILE A 71 0.74 -14.11 -6.37
CA ILE A 71 0.22 -13.37 -5.23
C ILE A 71 1.38 -12.70 -4.48
N GLY A 72 1.27 -11.41 -4.23
CA GLY A 72 2.25 -10.61 -3.49
C GLY A 72 1.64 -10.00 -2.23
N ILE A 73 2.47 -9.76 -1.23
CA ILE A 73 2.10 -9.08 0.02
C ILE A 73 3.04 -7.89 0.19
N HIS A 74 2.48 -6.73 0.52
CA HIS A 74 3.24 -5.51 0.78
C HIS A 74 2.71 -4.78 2.01
N HIS A 75 3.59 -4.62 2.99
CA HIS A 75 3.44 -3.66 4.06
C HIS A 75 4.84 -3.20 4.48
N SER A 76 4.93 -2.32 5.48
CA SER A 76 6.20 -1.75 5.97
C SER A 76 7.18 -2.77 6.60
N GLY A 77 7.07 -4.06 6.30
CA GLY A 77 7.97 -5.13 6.71
C GLY A 77 8.36 -6.09 5.58
N LEU A 78 7.97 -5.84 4.32
CA LEU A 78 8.27 -6.73 3.18
C LEU A 78 8.68 -5.95 1.92
N LEU A 79 9.61 -6.53 1.15
CA LEU A 79 10.07 -5.98 -0.14
C LEU A 79 9.07 -6.31 -1.27
N PRO A 80 8.83 -5.39 -2.23
CA PRO A 80 7.81 -5.58 -3.26
C PRO A 80 8.27 -6.46 -4.43
N ILE A 81 7.52 -7.53 -4.73
CA ILE A 81 7.45 -8.16 -6.05
C ILE A 81 5.97 -8.40 -6.34
N ILE A 82 5.43 -7.80 -7.40
CA ILE A 82 4.02 -7.94 -7.78
C ILE A 82 3.93 -8.44 -9.20
N LYS A 83 2.97 -9.33 -9.45
CA LYS A 83 2.58 -9.65 -10.82
C LYS A 83 1.07 -9.64 -11.05
N GLU A 84 0.29 -10.41 -10.30
CA GLU A 84 -1.14 -10.59 -10.59
C GLU A 84 -2.07 -10.04 -9.49
N ALA A 85 -1.84 -10.41 -8.23
CA ALA A 85 -2.60 -9.91 -7.08
C ALA A 85 -1.65 -9.39 -6.00
N LEU A 86 -1.87 -8.17 -5.50
CA LEU A 86 -1.10 -7.60 -4.39
C LEU A 86 -2.03 -7.29 -3.22
N PHE A 87 -1.74 -7.85 -2.04
CA PHE A 87 -2.31 -7.38 -0.79
C PHE A 87 -1.41 -6.31 -0.19
N ALA A 88 -1.95 -5.11 0.03
CA ALA A 88 -1.17 -3.98 0.48
C ALA A 88 -1.82 -3.17 1.59
N THR A 89 -0.99 -2.63 2.48
CA THR A 89 -1.40 -1.55 3.39
C THR A 89 -1.47 -0.22 2.67
N GLU A 90 -2.18 0.74 3.27
CA GLU A 90 -2.34 2.12 2.78
C GLU A 90 -1.03 2.78 2.32
N THR A 91 0.07 2.53 3.04
CA THR A 91 1.40 3.08 2.72
C THR A 91 1.87 2.77 1.31
N PHE A 92 1.40 1.69 0.68
CA PHE A 92 1.72 1.38 -0.72
C PHE A 92 1.23 2.45 -1.69
N SER A 93 0.13 3.13 -1.35
CA SER A 93 -0.41 4.22 -2.14
C SER A 93 0.44 5.50 -2.07
N MET A 94 1.44 5.53 -1.17
CA MET A 94 2.37 6.64 -0.99
C MET A 94 3.75 6.25 -1.55
N GLY A 95 4.23 6.95 -2.58
CA GLY A 95 5.66 6.91 -2.96
C GLY A 95 6.12 5.83 -3.96
N LEU A 96 5.25 4.92 -4.42
CA LEU A 96 5.60 3.96 -5.49
C LEU A 96 4.83 4.23 -6.79
N ASN A 97 5.50 4.11 -7.94
CA ASN A 97 4.86 4.18 -9.26
C ASN A 97 4.44 2.78 -9.74
N MET A 98 3.49 2.16 -9.04
CA MET A 98 2.96 0.84 -9.39
C MET A 98 1.44 0.88 -9.56
N PRO A 99 0.93 1.30 -10.74
CA PRO A 99 -0.50 1.24 -11.05
C PRO A 99 -0.96 -0.18 -11.37
N ALA A 100 -2.20 -0.50 -11.01
CA ALA A 100 -2.85 -1.76 -11.34
C ALA A 100 -4.11 -1.52 -12.18
N LYS A 101 -4.64 -2.55 -12.82
CA LYS A 101 -5.89 -2.40 -13.58
C LYS A 101 -7.08 -2.18 -12.65
N THR A 102 -7.07 -2.90 -11.53
CA THR A 102 -8.14 -2.87 -10.54
C THR A 102 -7.59 -2.58 -9.14
N VAL A 103 -8.33 -1.80 -8.37
CA VAL A 103 -8.13 -1.62 -6.94
C VAL A 103 -9.36 -2.17 -6.20
N LEU A 104 -9.13 -2.98 -5.18
CA LEU A 104 -10.14 -3.55 -4.29
C LEU A 104 -9.87 -3.04 -2.87
N PHE A 105 -10.91 -2.59 -2.19
CA PHE A 105 -10.88 -2.28 -0.76
C PHE A 105 -11.67 -3.35 -0.02
N THR A 106 -11.02 -4.02 0.94
CA THR A 106 -11.66 -5.07 1.75
C THR A 106 -12.50 -4.49 2.89
N ALA A 107 -12.21 -3.25 3.29
CA ALA A 107 -12.92 -2.52 4.33
C ALA A 107 -13.02 -1.03 3.97
N VAL A 108 -13.90 -0.32 4.69
CA VAL A 108 -14.11 1.14 4.62
C VAL A 108 -13.76 1.85 5.93
N ARG A 109 -13.28 1.09 6.90
CA ARG A 109 -12.84 1.57 8.21
C ARG A 109 -11.41 1.17 8.48
N LYS A 110 -10.68 2.02 9.18
CA LYS A 110 -9.32 1.74 9.63
C LYS A 110 -9.09 2.25 11.05
N PHE A 111 -8.08 1.68 11.70
CA PHE A 111 -7.59 2.18 12.98
C PHE A 111 -6.52 3.24 12.73
N ASP A 112 -6.70 4.44 13.27
CA ASP A 112 -5.76 5.56 13.11
C ASP A 112 -4.75 5.70 14.27
N GLY A 113 -4.67 4.69 15.13
CA GLY A 113 -3.90 4.72 16.38
C GLY A 113 -4.73 5.09 17.61
N LYS A 114 -5.96 5.61 17.42
CA LYS A 114 -6.86 5.97 18.52
C LYS A 114 -8.21 5.29 18.40
N VAL A 115 -8.84 5.36 17.23
CA VAL A 115 -10.20 4.86 17.02
C VAL A 115 -10.34 4.17 15.66
N HIS A 116 -11.33 3.29 15.55
CA HIS A 116 -11.77 2.77 14.26
C HIS A 116 -12.70 3.77 13.58
N ARG A 117 -12.17 4.54 12.64
CA ARG A 117 -12.90 5.55 11.88
C ARG A 117 -13.10 5.13 10.42
N TRP A 118 -14.02 5.82 9.75
CA TRP A 118 -14.17 5.75 8.30
C TRP A 118 -12.92 6.30 7.60
N LEU A 119 -12.66 5.81 6.39
CA LEU A 119 -11.66 6.42 5.50
C LEU A 119 -12.02 7.86 5.19
N SER A 120 -11.02 8.73 5.09
CA SER A 120 -11.23 10.06 4.51
C SER A 120 -11.40 9.94 2.99
N SER A 121 -11.95 10.98 2.36
CA SER A 121 -12.02 11.00 0.91
C SER A 121 -10.64 11.15 0.28
N GLY A 122 -9.73 11.92 0.90
CA GLY A 122 -8.33 12.01 0.44
C GLY A 122 -7.61 10.66 0.43
N GLU A 123 -7.77 9.85 1.49
CA GLU A 123 -7.23 8.48 1.58
C GLU A 123 -7.80 7.59 0.48
N TYR A 124 -9.12 7.65 0.26
CA TYR A 124 -9.78 6.93 -0.82
C TYR A 124 -9.28 7.37 -2.20
N ILE A 125 -9.18 8.67 -2.47
CA ILE A 125 -8.70 9.22 -3.74
C ILE A 125 -7.26 8.75 -4.01
N GLN A 126 -6.39 8.78 -3.00
CA GLN A 126 -4.99 8.37 -3.14
C GLN A 126 -4.86 6.87 -3.47
N MET A 127 -5.59 6.02 -2.76
CA MET A 127 -5.56 4.56 -2.97
C MET A 127 -6.27 4.16 -4.28
N SER A 128 -7.47 4.69 -4.53
CA SER A 128 -8.25 4.37 -5.73
C SER A 128 -7.60 4.91 -7.01
N GLY A 129 -6.84 6.00 -6.92
CA GLY A 129 -6.05 6.56 -8.03
C GLY A 129 -4.94 5.62 -8.54
N ARG A 130 -4.69 4.49 -7.87
CA ARG A 130 -3.81 3.42 -8.36
C ARG A 130 -4.47 2.51 -9.40
N ALA A 131 -5.80 2.61 -9.58
CA ALA A 131 -6.52 1.88 -10.61
C ALA A 131 -6.40 2.54 -11.99
N GLY A 132 -6.16 1.71 -13.00
CA GLY A 132 -5.97 2.12 -14.38
C GLY A 132 -4.51 2.40 -14.72
N ARG A 133 -3.95 1.62 -15.64
CA ARG A 133 -2.59 1.84 -16.16
C ARG A 133 -2.67 2.67 -17.45
N ARG A 134 -2.10 3.88 -17.42
CA ARG A 134 -2.09 4.81 -18.56
C ARG A 134 -1.48 4.13 -19.79
N GLY A 135 -2.23 4.11 -20.90
CA GLY A 135 -1.81 3.51 -22.17
C GLY A 135 -2.01 2.00 -22.28
N LEU A 136 -2.34 1.29 -21.19
CA LEU A 136 -2.61 -0.15 -21.20
C LEU A 136 -4.09 -0.45 -20.98
N ASP A 137 -4.74 0.23 -20.03
CA ASP A 137 -6.13 -0.01 -19.69
C ASP A 137 -7.04 1.11 -20.22
N LYS A 138 -8.16 0.73 -20.84
CA LYS A 138 -9.19 1.70 -21.27
C LYS A 138 -9.87 2.39 -20.08
N ARG A 139 -9.98 1.70 -18.95
CA ARG A 139 -10.63 2.15 -17.71
C ARG A 139 -9.95 1.47 -16.52
N GLY A 140 -9.76 2.22 -15.44
CA GLY A 140 -9.46 1.67 -14.12
C GLY A 140 -10.74 1.18 -13.44
N VAL A 141 -10.66 0.09 -12.69
CA VAL A 141 -11.79 -0.45 -11.93
C VAL A 141 -11.49 -0.30 -10.44
N VAL A 142 -12.46 0.23 -9.69
CA VAL A 142 -12.36 0.33 -8.23
C VAL A 142 -13.55 -0.40 -7.63
N ILE A 143 -13.28 -1.33 -6.72
CA ILE A 143 -14.28 -2.11 -6.00
C ILE A 143 -14.15 -1.80 -4.53
N LEU A 144 -15.24 -1.36 -3.91
CA LEU A 144 -15.30 -1.03 -2.49
C LEU A 144 -16.26 -2.00 -1.81
N VAL A 145 -15.75 -2.89 -0.95
CA VAL A 145 -16.59 -3.78 -0.16
C VAL A 145 -17.16 -2.97 1.01
N LEU A 146 -18.49 -2.84 1.03
CA LEU A 146 -19.20 -2.06 2.05
C LEU A 146 -19.72 -2.96 3.17
N GLU A 147 -19.61 -2.47 4.40
CA GLU A 147 -20.31 -3.04 5.55
C GLU A 147 -21.81 -2.73 5.44
N SER A 148 -22.69 -3.65 5.85
CA SER A 148 -24.15 -3.46 5.80
C SER A 148 -24.67 -2.29 6.63
N SER A 149 -23.87 -1.83 7.60
CA SER A 149 -24.19 -0.74 8.53
C SER A 149 -23.84 0.66 7.99
N ILE A 150 -23.18 0.78 6.82
CA ILE A 150 -22.78 2.09 6.31
C ILE A 150 -23.98 2.90 5.79
N GLY A 151 -24.11 4.14 6.27
CA GLY A 151 -25.10 5.08 5.74
C GLY A 151 -24.71 5.58 4.34
N ALA A 152 -25.71 5.82 3.47
CA ALA A 152 -25.49 6.28 2.11
C ALA A 152 -24.69 7.59 2.04
N ASP A 153 -24.91 8.51 2.99
CA ASP A 153 -24.18 9.78 3.06
C ASP A 153 -22.69 9.58 3.37
N ILE A 154 -22.36 8.63 4.26
CA ILE A 154 -20.98 8.30 4.60
C ILE A 154 -20.27 7.69 3.38
N ALA A 155 -20.91 6.72 2.72
CA ALA A 155 -20.37 6.10 1.52
C ALA A 155 -20.15 7.15 0.40
N LYS A 156 -21.11 8.07 0.23
CA LYS A 156 -20.99 9.18 -0.71
C LYS A 156 -19.83 10.11 -0.33
N ASN A 157 -19.64 10.42 0.94
CA ASN A 157 -18.55 11.27 1.41
C ASN A 157 -17.18 10.63 1.17
N ILE A 158 -17.04 9.31 1.39
CA ILE A 158 -15.79 8.60 1.09
C ILE A 158 -15.46 8.70 -0.41
N ILE A 159 -16.44 8.43 -1.28
CA ILE A 159 -16.22 8.29 -2.73
C ILE A 159 -16.18 9.63 -3.47
N LYS A 160 -16.97 10.61 -3.04
CA LYS A 160 -17.18 11.90 -3.73
C LYS A 160 -16.82 13.12 -2.88
N GLY A 161 -16.20 12.93 -1.73
CA GLY A 161 -15.67 14.02 -0.93
C GLY A 161 -14.49 14.71 -1.62
N ASP A 162 -14.04 15.79 -1.01
CA ASP A 162 -12.91 16.56 -1.49
C ASP A 162 -11.57 15.95 -1.01
N ALA A 163 -10.49 16.30 -1.71
CA ALA A 163 -9.14 15.97 -1.26
C ALA A 163 -8.83 16.68 0.07
N ASP A 164 -8.05 16.03 0.93
CA ASP A 164 -7.65 16.60 2.20
C ASP A 164 -6.78 17.86 1.97
N PRO A 165 -7.03 18.97 2.70
CA PRO A 165 -6.24 20.19 2.56
C PRO A 165 -4.80 19.98 3.04
N LEU A 166 -3.86 20.66 2.39
CA LEU A 166 -2.46 20.68 2.84
C LEU A 166 -2.32 21.62 4.03
N ASN A 167 -2.35 21.04 5.23
CA ASN A 167 -2.11 21.77 6.47
C ASN A 167 -0.64 21.65 6.89
N SER A 168 -0.05 22.74 7.39
CA SER A 168 1.30 22.72 7.94
C SER A 168 1.34 21.88 9.23
N GLU A 169 2.25 20.91 9.28
CA GLU A 169 2.61 20.17 10.49
C GLU A 169 3.90 20.69 11.11
N PHE A 170 4.28 21.94 10.80
CA PHE A 170 5.47 22.56 11.37
C PHE A 170 5.37 22.61 12.91
N ARG A 171 6.40 22.09 13.59
CA ARG A 171 6.50 22.06 15.04
C ARG A 171 7.94 22.35 15.45
N LEU A 172 8.09 23.12 16.53
CA LEU A 172 9.39 23.34 17.13
C LEU A 172 9.85 22.08 17.85
N THR A 173 11.12 21.74 17.65
CA THR A 173 11.79 20.66 18.37
C THR A 173 13.07 21.18 19.02
N TYR A 174 13.49 20.61 20.15
CA TYR A 174 14.71 21.03 20.83
C TYR A 174 15.94 20.94 19.91
N ASN A 175 16.06 19.87 19.13
CA ASN A 175 17.15 19.70 18.18
C ASN A 175 17.17 20.81 17.11
N MET A 176 16.00 21.21 16.60
CA MET A 176 15.89 22.32 15.66
C MET A 176 16.36 23.64 16.29
N VAL A 177 15.87 23.97 17.49
CA VAL A 177 16.24 25.20 18.21
C VAL A 177 17.75 25.24 18.49
N LEU A 178 18.33 24.15 18.99
CA LEU A 178 19.76 24.06 19.26
C LEU A 178 20.60 24.20 17.98
N ASN A 179 20.15 23.62 16.86
CA ASN A 179 20.84 23.79 15.58
C ASN A 179 20.75 25.22 15.06
N LEU A 180 19.62 25.90 15.23
CA LEU A 180 19.46 27.29 14.81
C LEU A 180 20.37 28.22 15.63
N PHE A 181 20.51 27.99 16.94
CA PHE A 181 21.46 28.76 17.77
C PHE A 181 22.93 28.48 17.42
N ARG A 182 23.24 27.32 16.86
CA ARG A 182 24.60 26.95 16.45
C ARG A 182 25.02 27.61 15.13
N VAL A 183 24.09 27.93 14.25
CA VAL A 183 24.38 28.54 12.95
C VAL A 183 24.40 30.06 13.11
N GLU A 184 25.59 30.66 13.06
CA GLU A 184 25.73 32.12 13.05
C GLU A 184 24.97 32.71 11.84
N GLY A 185 24.11 33.69 12.10
CA GLY A 185 23.34 34.42 11.09
C GLY A 185 21.91 33.92 10.84
N ILE A 186 21.44 32.86 11.50
CA ILE A 186 20.04 32.42 11.45
C ILE A 186 19.37 32.69 12.79
N ASN A 187 18.37 33.57 12.81
CA ASN A 187 17.55 33.79 14.00
C ASN A 187 16.35 32.80 14.01
N PRO A 188 16.16 31.98 15.05
CA PRO A 188 14.96 31.14 15.20
C PRO A 188 13.65 31.91 15.02
N GLU A 189 13.60 33.16 15.45
CA GLU A 189 12.43 34.04 15.32
C GLU A 189 12.08 34.31 13.85
N PHE A 190 13.09 34.50 12.99
CA PHE A 190 12.90 34.70 11.56
C PHE A 190 12.27 33.48 10.87
N MET A 191 12.59 32.28 11.34
CA MET A 191 12.00 31.06 10.81
C MET A 191 10.52 30.95 11.21
N LEU A 192 10.19 31.32 12.46
CA LEU A 192 8.82 31.32 12.99
C LEU A 192 7.90 32.30 12.28
N GLU A 193 8.41 33.47 11.90
CA GLU A 193 7.63 34.48 11.16
C GLU A 193 7.19 34.03 9.76
N ARG A 194 7.83 32.99 9.20
CA ARG A 194 7.59 32.48 7.83
C ARG A 194 7.09 31.03 7.80
N SER A 195 6.71 30.47 8.95
CA SER A 195 6.26 29.09 9.15
C SER A 195 4.79 28.87 8.80
#